data_AF-A0A4Y8CFC6-F1
#
_entry.id   AF-A0A4Y8CFC6-F1
#
_cell.length_a   1.000
_cell.length_b   1.000
_cell.length_c   1.000
_cell.angle_alpha   90.00
_cell.angle_beta   90.00
_cell.angle_gamma   90.00
#
_symmetry.space_group_name_H-M   'P 1'
#
loop_
_entity.id
_entity.type
_entity.pdbx_description
1 polymer ?
#
loop_
_entity_poly.entity_id
_entity_poly.type
_entity_poly.pdbx_seq_one_letter_code
_entity_poly.pdbx_strand_id
1 'polypeptide(L)'
;MKKSLVFAFFAFFLSLILTACNSNSNENNASSTTKTNTATVKVLPISMSDEGDSFLVKDSLGENKIPKNPSKVVILDLGILDTFDALKLNDKVAGVPAKNLPKYLQQFKNKPSVGGVQQVDFEAINALKPDLIIISGRQSKFYDKLKEIAPTLFVGLDN
;
A
#
# COMPACT_ATOMS: atom_id res chain seq x y z
N MET A 1 3.61 43.36 -47.97
CA MET A 1 3.51 44.41 -46.93
C MET A 1 2.04 44.51 -46.54
N LYS A 2 1.53 44.30 -45.32
CA LYS A 2 2.10 44.20 -43.98
C LYS A 2 1.21 43.22 -43.19
N LYS A 3 1.48 41.92 -43.25
CA LYS A 3 0.88 40.87 -42.39
C LYS A 3 1.36 40.98 -40.91
N SER A 4 1.93 42.12 -40.57
CA SER A 4 2.65 42.43 -39.33
C SER A 4 1.74 42.97 -38.23
N LEU A 5 0.46 43.21 -38.51
CA LEU A 5 -0.48 43.78 -37.51
C LEU A 5 -1.18 42.71 -36.66
N VAL A 6 -1.29 41.47 -37.16
CA VAL A 6 -1.93 40.36 -36.43
C VAL A 6 -0.95 39.69 -35.44
N PHE A 7 0.36 39.76 -35.71
CA PHE A 7 1.39 39.19 -34.82
C PHE A 7 1.63 39.99 -33.53
N ALA A 8 1.14 41.23 -33.43
CA ALA A 8 1.32 42.08 -32.25
C ALA A 8 0.35 41.77 -31.10
N PHE A 9 -0.75 41.05 -31.36
CA PHE A 9 -1.71 40.67 -30.31
C PHE A 9 -1.42 39.31 -29.66
N PHE A 10 -0.56 38.48 -30.26
CA PHE A 10 -0.20 37.15 -29.73
C PHE A 10 1.00 37.19 -28.76
N ALA A 11 1.66 38.34 -28.62
CA ALA A 11 2.83 38.52 -27.76
C ALA A 11 2.52 39.04 -26.34
N PHE A 12 1.24 39.26 -26.00
CA PHE A 12 0.82 39.79 -24.68
C PHE A 12 0.22 38.74 -23.73
N PHE A 13 0.13 37.47 -24.14
CA PHE A 13 -0.43 36.39 -23.32
C PHE A 13 0.61 35.43 -22.72
N LEU A 14 1.91 35.74 -22.83
CA LEU A 14 3.00 34.85 -22.40
C LEU A 14 3.76 35.34 -21.14
N SER A 15 3.13 36.10 -20.25
CA SER A 15 3.81 36.68 -19.07
C SER A 15 3.27 36.26 -17.70
N LEU A 16 2.37 35.27 -17.59
CA LEU A 16 1.92 34.79 -16.28
C LEU A 16 2.29 33.33 -16.02
N ILE A 17 3.59 33.06 -15.89
CA ILE A 17 4.03 31.93 -15.07
C ILE A 17 5.35 32.31 -14.36
N LEU A 18 5.25 33.05 -13.26
CA LEU A 18 6.33 33.10 -12.26
C LEU A 18 5.95 32.18 -11.11
N THR A 19 6.47 30.96 -11.21
CA THR A 19 7.21 30.26 -10.17
C THR A 19 6.83 30.57 -8.72
N ALA A 20 5.86 29.84 -8.20
CA ALA A 20 5.75 29.56 -6.78
C ALA A 20 6.43 28.22 -6.49
N CYS A 21 7.67 28.28 -6.00
CA CYS A 21 8.27 27.25 -5.15
C CYS A 21 9.56 27.82 -4.53
N ASN A 22 9.45 28.30 -3.29
CA ASN A 22 10.60 28.49 -2.40
C ASN A 22 10.24 27.84 -1.06
N SER A 23 10.60 26.57 -0.92
CA SER A 23 10.52 25.83 0.33
C SER A 23 11.90 25.83 1.00
N ASN A 24 12.09 26.73 1.95
CA ASN A 24 13.11 26.57 2.98
C ASN A 24 12.39 26.37 4.31
N SER A 25 12.46 25.14 4.80
CA SER A 25 11.94 24.69 6.08
C SER A 25 12.84 25.16 7.22
N ASN A 26 12.33 26.04 8.06
CA ASN A 26 12.38 25.88 9.52
C ASN A 26 11.73 27.10 10.17
N GLU A 27 10.50 26.95 10.62
CA GLU A 27 10.06 27.61 11.84
C GLU A 27 8.85 26.89 12.43
N ASN A 28 9.03 26.50 13.69
CA ASN A 28 8.03 25.94 14.57
C ASN A 28 6.86 26.92 14.68
N ASN A 29 5.63 26.46 14.51
CA ASN A 29 4.55 27.11 15.23
C ASN A 29 3.38 26.20 15.57
N ALA A 30 2.94 26.41 16.80
CA ALA A 30 1.86 25.74 17.45
C ALA A 30 0.51 26.06 16.80
N SER A 31 -0.31 25.02 16.75
CA SER A 31 -1.75 24.99 17.02
C SER A 31 -2.62 26.16 16.53
N SER A 32 -3.51 25.86 15.60
CA SER A 32 -4.86 26.43 15.63
C SER A 32 -5.91 25.39 15.23
N THR A 33 -6.87 25.24 16.13
CA THR A 33 -7.99 24.30 16.11
C THR A 33 -9.05 24.70 15.09
N THR A 34 -9.43 23.77 14.20
CA THR A 34 -10.76 23.71 13.58
C THR A 34 -11.28 22.30 13.78
N LYS A 35 -12.34 22.13 14.59
CA LYS A 35 -12.98 20.83 14.85
C LYS A 35 -13.74 20.35 13.61
N THR A 36 -13.06 19.59 12.77
CA THR A 36 -13.67 18.50 12.01
C THR A 36 -13.07 17.23 12.57
N ASN A 37 -13.89 16.25 12.99
CA ASN A 37 -13.41 14.93 13.40
C ASN A 37 -12.94 14.16 12.15
N THR A 38 -11.91 14.66 11.48
CA THR A 38 -11.16 13.91 10.49
C THR A 38 -10.14 13.11 11.28
N ALA A 39 -10.45 11.84 11.53
CA ALA A 39 -9.44 10.91 12.04
C ALA A 39 -8.27 10.92 11.05
N THR A 40 -7.15 11.50 11.45
CA THR A 40 -5.92 11.47 10.66
C THR A 40 -5.35 10.06 10.78
N VAL A 41 -5.63 9.22 9.78
CA VAL A 41 -5.03 7.89 9.68
C VAL A 41 -3.58 8.08 9.25
N LYS A 42 -2.63 7.77 10.13
CA LYS A 42 -1.21 7.82 9.83
C LYS A 42 -0.75 6.44 9.37
N VAL A 43 -0.14 6.37 8.20
CA VAL A 43 0.45 5.12 7.68
C VAL A 43 1.87 4.99 8.21
N LEU A 44 2.28 3.79 8.63
CA LEU A 44 3.65 3.55 9.06
C LEU A 44 4.60 3.60 7.85
N PRO A 45 5.83 4.14 8.01
CA PRO A 45 6.75 4.31 6.89
C PRO A 45 7.21 2.96 6.33
N ILE A 46 7.21 2.85 5.00
CA ILE A 46 7.77 1.74 4.25
C ILE A 46 8.78 2.34 3.26
N SER A 47 9.99 1.79 3.21
CA SER A 47 11.02 2.15 2.23
C SER A 47 11.32 0.98 1.32
N MET A 48 11.60 1.25 0.05
CA MET A 48 11.93 0.22 -0.93
C MET A 48 13.11 0.63 -1.83
N SER A 49 13.98 -0.32 -2.18
CA SER A 49 14.98 -0.18 -3.25
C SER A 49 14.75 -1.25 -4.34
N ASP A 50 15.00 -0.89 -5.59
CA ASP A 50 14.89 -1.80 -6.74
C ASP A 50 16.19 -2.61 -6.89
N GLU A 51 16.07 -3.94 -6.80
CA GLU A 51 17.18 -4.90 -6.89
C GLU A 51 17.08 -5.76 -8.18
N GLY A 52 16.46 -5.22 -9.23
CA GLY A 52 16.33 -5.87 -10.54
C GLY A 52 15.06 -6.70 -10.66
N ASP A 53 15.08 -7.97 -10.23
CA ASP A 53 13.93 -8.88 -10.28
C ASP A 53 13.01 -8.81 -9.05
N SER A 54 13.40 -7.98 -8.09
CA SER A 54 12.81 -7.89 -6.76
C SER A 54 13.00 -6.49 -6.18
N PHE A 55 12.30 -6.22 -5.08
CA PHE A 55 12.51 -5.04 -4.25
C PHE A 55 13.03 -5.47 -2.89
N LEU A 56 14.03 -4.75 -2.37
CA LEU A 56 14.35 -4.80 -0.95
C LEU A 56 13.41 -3.85 -0.24
N VAL A 57 12.50 -4.39 0.58
CA VAL A 57 11.46 -3.62 1.26
C VAL A 57 11.68 -3.67 2.75
N LYS A 58 11.73 -2.50 3.39
CA LYS A 58 11.83 -2.34 4.83
C LYS A 58 10.58 -1.65 5.36
N ASP A 59 9.93 -2.32 6.30
CA ASP A 59 8.78 -1.83 7.05
C ASP A 59 9.12 -1.74 8.55
N SER A 60 8.12 -1.44 9.39
CA SER A 60 8.35 -1.29 10.84
C SER A 60 8.61 -2.59 11.59
N LEU A 61 8.35 -3.77 10.98
CA LEU A 61 8.60 -5.08 11.59
C LEU A 61 9.89 -5.72 11.06
N GLY A 62 10.36 -5.32 9.88
CA GLY A 62 11.70 -5.67 9.42
C GLY A 62 11.91 -5.47 7.93
N GLU A 63 12.80 -6.28 7.38
CA GLU A 63 13.23 -6.17 5.99
C GLU A 63 13.01 -7.49 5.23
N ASN A 64 12.55 -7.39 3.99
CA ASN A 64 12.20 -8.53 3.14
C ASN A 64 12.60 -8.24 1.68
N LYS A 65 13.15 -9.25 1.01
CA LYS A 65 13.32 -9.24 -0.45
C LYS A 65 12.04 -9.79 -1.08
N ILE A 66 11.29 -8.93 -1.78
CA ILE A 66 9.98 -9.25 -2.36
C ILE A 66 10.13 -9.35 -3.89
N PRO A 67 9.76 -10.47 -4.54
CA PRO A 67 9.83 -10.58 -5.99
C PRO A 67 8.90 -9.57 -6.67
N LYS A 68 9.30 -9.05 -7.83
CA LYS A 68 8.40 -8.24 -8.66
C LYS A 68 7.23 -9.11 -9.13
N ASN A 69 6.03 -8.52 -9.11
CA ASN A 69 4.79 -9.18 -9.56
C ASN A 69 4.56 -10.56 -8.90
N PRO A 70 4.46 -10.62 -7.56
CA PRO A 70 4.21 -11.87 -6.85
C PRO A 70 2.92 -12.53 -7.35
N SER A 71 2.97 -13.84 -7.55
CA SER A 71 1.90 -14.62 -8.19
C SER A 71 1.07 -15.45 -7.21
N LYS A 72 1.55 -15.66 -5.98
CA LYS A 72 0.85 -16.41 -4.92
C LYS A 72 0.90 -15.63 -3.60
N VAL A 73 0.01 -14.65 -3.49
CA VAL A 73 -0.06 -13.75 -2.34
C VAL A 73 -1.09 -14.25 -1.33
N VAL A 74 -0.67 -14.42 -0.07
CA VAL A 74 -1.59 -14.60 1.06
C VAL A 74 -1.83 -13.25 1.71
N ILE A 75 -3.10 -12.84 1.83
CA ILE A 75 -3.47 -11.52 2.35
C ILE A 75 -4.31 -11.68 3.61
N LEU A 76 -3.78 -11.27 4.76
CA LEU A 76 -4.46 -11.31 6.06
C LEU A 76 -5.05 -9.96 6.49
N ASP A 77 -4.78 -8.90 5.72
CA ASP A 77 -5.42 -7.59 5.87
C ASP A 77 -6.55 -7.39 4.84
N LEU A 78 -7.77 -7.16 5.32
CA LEU A 78 -8.95 -7.06 4.45
C LEU A 78 -9.01 -5.75 3.65
N GLY A 79 -8.36 -4.67 4.12
CA GLY A 79 -8.27 -3.42 3.37
C GLY A 79 -7.30 -3.54 2.20
N ILE A 80 -6.20 -4.27 2.38
CA ILE A 80 -5.32 -4.63 1.27
C ILE A 80 -5.99 -5.61 0.32
N LEU A 81 -6.77 -6.58 0.81
CA LEU A 81 -7.51 -7.50 -0.06
C LEU A 81 -8.48 -6.74 -0.99
N ASP A 82 -9.16 -5.72 -0.46
CA ASP A 82 -9.99 -4.79 -1.23
C ASP A 82 -9.18 -3.96 -2.23
N THR A 83 -7.99 -3.50 -1.83
CA THR A 83 -7.08 -2.78 -2.74
C THR A 83 -6.64 -3.67 -3.91
N PHE A 84 -6.37 -4.95 -3.67
CA PHE A 84 -6.07 -5.91 -4.73
C PHE A 84 -7.24 -6.09 -5.70
N ASP A 85 -8.47 -6.10 -5.20
CA ASP A 85 -9.68 -6.14 -6.03
C ASP A 85 -9.80 -4.89 -6.91
N ALA A 86 -9.66 -3.69 -6.31
CA ALA A 86 -9.70 -2.42 -7.03
C ALA A 86 -8.62 -2.32 -8.12
N LEU A 87 -7.44 -2.90 -7.88
CA LEU A 87 -6.33 -2.97 -8.84
C LEU A 87 -6.45 -4.14 -9.83
N LYS A 88 -7.51 -4.95 -9.75
CA LYS A 88 -7.76 -6.12 -10.60
C LYS A 88 -6.66 -7.19 -10.51
N LEU A 89 -6.14 -7.41 -9.30
CA LEU A 89 -5.08 -8.38 -8.96
C LEU A 89 -5.63 -9.64 -8.28
N ASN A 90 -6.92 -9.94 -8.43
CA ASN A 90 -7.60 -11.06 -7.79
C ASN A 90 -6.99 -12.42 -8.14
N ASP A 91 -6.37 -12.56 -9.32
CA ASP A 91 -5.67 -13.76 -9.78
C ASP A 91 -4.43 -14.06 -8.94
N LYS A 92 -3.76 -13.03 -8.41
CA LYS A 92 -2.56 -13.14 -7.57
C LYS A 92 -2.86 -13.63 -6.15
N VAL A 93 -4.10 -13.49 -5.69
CA VAL A 93 -4.50 -13.88 -4.33
C VAL A 93 -4.59 -15.40 -4.23
N ALA A 94 -3.71 -16.01 -3.44
CA ALA A 94 -3.65 -17.45 -3.20
C ALA A 94 -4.40 -17.89 -1.93
N GLY A 95 -4.56 -17.00 -0.94
CA GLY A 95 -5.25 -17.32 0.31
C GLY A 95 -5.79 -16.10 1.04
N VAL A 96 -6.93 -16.27 1.71
CA VAL A 96 -7.65 -15.22 2.44
C VAL A 96 -8.15 -15.72 3.81
N PRO A 97 -8.34 -14.83 4.82
CA PRO A 97 -8.90 -15.19 6.11
C PRO A 97 -10.43 -15.37 6.02
N ALA A 98 -10.87 -16.48 5.41
CA ALA A 98 -12.27 -16.70 5.05
C ALA A 98 -13.24 -16.64 6.25
N LYS A 99 -12.77 -16.93 7.48
CA LYS A 99 -13.59 -16.82 8.70
C LYS A 99 -14.05 -15.39 9.02
N ASN A 100 -13.39 -14.38 8.45
CA ASN A 100 -13.67 -12.97 8.68
C ASN A 100 -14.03 -12.21 7.40
N LEU A 101 -14.32 -12.92 6.30
CA LEU A 101 -14.54 -12.29 5.00
C LEU A 101 -15.85 -11.48 5.02
N PRO A 102 -15.79 -10.14 4.84
CA PRO A 102 -16.97 -9.29 4.86
C PRO A 102 -17.80 -9.48 3.59
N LYS A 103 -19.07 -9.02 3.64
CA LYS A 103 -20.01 -9.18 2.52
C LYS A 103 -19.52 -8.54 1.21
N TYR A 104 -18.79 -7.44 1.29
CA TYR A 104 -18.27 -6.73 0.11
C TYR A 104 -17.05 -7.40 -0.53
N LEU A 105 -16.45 -8.41 0.13
CA LEU A 105 -15.32 -9.20 -0.39
C LEU A 105 -15.70 -10.65 -0.75
N GLN A 106 -17.00 -10.94 -0.91
CA GLN A 106 -17.48 -12.30 -1.18
C GLN A 106 -17.03 -12.89 -2.52
N GLN A 107 -16.52 -12.07 -3.44
CA GLN A 107 -15.82 -12.54 -4.64
C GLN A 107 -14.60 -13.41 -4.31
N PHE A 108 -14.01 -13.28 -3.11
CA PHE A 108 -12.89 -14.10 -2.66
C PHE A 108 -13.30 -15.37 -1.91
N LYS A 109 -14.60 -15.66 -1.73
CA LYS A 109 -15.09 -16.81 -0.93
C LYS A 109 -14.59 -18.18 -1.40
N ASN A 110 -14.24 -18.29 -2.68
CA ASN A 110 -13.74 -19.53 -3.29
C ASN A 110 -12.21 -19.65 -3.24
N LYS A 111 -11.49 -18.62 -2.74
CA LYS A 111 -10.05 -18.74 -2.50
C LYS A 111 -9.80 -19.64 -1.28
N PRO A 112 -8.67 -20.37 -1.26
CA PRO A 112 -8.25 -21.13 -0.09
C PRO A 112 -8.31 -20.31 1.20
N SER A 113 -8.86 -20.91 2.26
CA SER A 113 -8.91 -20.29 3.57
C SER A 113 -7.57 -20.47 4.28
N VAL A 114 -7.08 -19.39 4.89
CA VAL A 114 -5.91 -19.40 5.80
C VAL A 114 -6.32 -19.09 7.24
N GLY A 115 -7.56 -19.43 7.59
CA GLY A 115 -8.15 -19.20 8.91
C GLY A 115 -8.86 -17.87 9.03
N GLY A 116 -8.54 -17.12 10.08
CA GLY A 116 -9.10 -15.80 10.39
C GLY A 116 -8.01 -14.77 10.70
N VAL A 117 -8.38 -13.49 10.77
CA VAL A 117 -7.42 -12.39 10.98
C VAL A 117 -6.70 -12.45 12.33
N GLN A 118 -7.27 -13.15 13.33
CA GLN A 118 -6.64 -13.43 14.63
C GLN A 118 -6.34 -14.93 14.84
N GLN A 119 -7.07 -15.81 14.16
CA GLN A 119 -6.91 -17.26 14.19
C GLN A 119 -6.24 -17.74 12.90
N VAL A 120 -4.97 -17.37 12.74
CA VAL A 120 -4.18 -17.68 11.54
C VAL A 120 -3.87 -19.18 11.47
N ASP A 121 -4.10 -19.78 10.30
CA ASP A 121 -3.78 -21.18 10.03
C ASP A 121 -2.43 -21.26 9.28
N PHE A 122 -1.35 -21.48 10.04
CA PHE A 122 0.01 -21.52 9.50
C PHE A 122 0.23 -22.71 8.57
N GLU A 123 -0.41 -23.84 8.81
CA GLU A 123 -0.27 -25.04 7.99
C GLU A 123 -0.91 -24.81 6.62
N ALA A 124 -2.11 -24.21 6.60
CA ALA A 124 -2.77 -23.81 5.37
C ALA A 124 -1.93 -22.80 4.57
N ILE A 125 -1.33 -21.79 5.23
CA ILE A 125 -0.44 -20.82 4.55
C ILE A 125 0.77 -21.54 3.95
N ASN A 126 1.44 -22.42 4.72
CA ASN A 126 2.61 -23.14 4.25
C ASN A 126 2.29 -24.07 3.07
N ALA A 127 1.14 -24.73 3.09
CA ALA A 127 0.69 -25.60 2.00
C ALA A 127 0.51 -24.86 0.66
N LEU A 128 0.16 -23.58 0.69
CA LEU A 128 0.00 -22.74 -0.51
C LEU A 128 1.35 -22.34 -1.13
N LYS A 129 2.45 -22.46 -0.38
CA LYS A 129 3.80 -22.01 -0.79
C LYS A 129 3.77 -20.59 -1.37
N PRO A 130 3.34 -19.57 -0.60
CA PRO A 130 3.22 -18.22 -1.10
C PRO A 130 4.58 -17.61 -1.45
N ASP A 131 4.59 -16.64 -2.35
CA ASP A 131 5.76 -15.81 -2.63
C ASP A 131 5.72 -14.45 -1.91
N LEU A 132 4.57 -14.11 -1.31
CA LEU A 132 4.38 -12.95 -0.44
C LEU A 132 3.23 -13.21 0.57
N ILE A 133 3.44 -12.80 1.80
CA ILE A 133 2.40 -12.70 2.84
C ILE A 133 2.22 -11.23 3.21
N ILE A 134 0.99 -10.74 3.25
CA ILE A 134 0.69 -9.35 3.66
C ILE A 134 -0.12 -9.36 4.95
N ILE A 135 0.34 -8.60 5.93
CA ILE A 135 -0.25 -8.52 7.27
C ILE A 135 -0.42 -7.08 7.75
N SER A 136 -1.26 -6.89 8.77
CA SER A 136 -1.36 -5.64 9.52
C SER A 136 -1.30 -5.91 11.03
N GLY A 137 -1.73 -4.95 11.85
CA GLY A 137 -1.52 -4.97 13.31
C GLY A 137 -2.04 -6.21 14.03
N ARG A 138 -3.08 -6.87 13.52
CA ARG A 138 -3.66 -8.07 14.19
C ARG A 138 -2.73 -9.29 14.14
N GLN A 139 -1.83 -9.35 13.16
CA GLN A 139 -0.93 -10.49 12.96
C GLN A 139 0.53 -10.18 13.30
N SER A 140 0.85 -8.98 13.80
CA SER A 140 2.23 -8.56 14.11
C SER A 140 2.93 -9.54 15.06
N LYS A 141 2.23 -10.08 16.06
CA LYS A 141 2.76 -11.10 16.99
C LYS A 141 3.13 -12.43 16.34
N PHE A 142 2.70 -12.66 15.10
CA PHE A 142 2.99 -13.86 14.32
C PHE A 142 4.02 -13.61 13.22
N TYR A 143 4.61 -12.41 13.14
CA TYR A 143 5.49 -11.99 12.06
C TYR A 143 6.64 -12.97 11.82
N ASP A 144 7.38 -13.34 12.87
CA ASP A 144 8.54 -14.25 12.73
C ASP A 144 8.13 -15.60 12.15
N LYS A 145 7.02 -16.18 12.63
CA LYS A 145 6.50 -17.46 12.15
C LYS A 145 5.98 -17.39 10.71
N LEU A 146 5.41 -16.26 10.31
CA LEU A 146 4.98 -16.05 8.92
C LEU A 146 6.19 -15.87 7.99
N LYS A 147 7.23 -15.19 8.47
CA LYS A 147 8.47 -14.94 7.74
C LYS A 147 9.27 -16.21 7.46
N GLU A 148 9.15 -17.23 8.32
CA GLU A 148 9.68 -18.57 8.06
C GLU A 148 9.04 -19.24 6.82
N ILE A 149 7.82 -18.84 6.44
CA ILE A 149 7.09 -19.42 5.31
C ILE A 149 7.39 -18.67 4.01
N ALA A 150 7.34 -17.33 4.04
CA ALA A 150 7.56 -16.48 2.87
C ALA A 150 7.88 -15.02 3.28
N PRO A 151 8.42 -14.18 2.38
CA PRO A 151 8.56 -12.74 2.62
C PRO A 151 7.26 -12.15 3.14
N THR A 152 7.32 -11.44 4.27
CA THR A 152 6.13 -10.96 4.98
C THR A 152 6.15 -9.44 5.07
N LEU A 153 5.22 -8.77 4.39
CA LEU A 153 5.09 -7.32 4.36
C LEU A 153 4.08 -6.83 5.40
N PHE A 154 4.47 -5.86 6.22
CA PHE A 154 3.60 -5.22 7.19
C PHE A 154 3.04 -3.89 6.67
N VAL A 155 1.71 -3.76 6.68
CA VAL A 155 0.96 -2.57 6.22
C VAL A 155 0.15 -1.92 7.35
N GLY A 156 0.72 -1.88 8.56
CA GLY A 156 0.04 -1.31 9.72
C GLY A 156 -0.25 0.18 9.60
N LEU A 157 -1.33 0.60 10.26
CA LEU A 157 -1.68 2.00 10.49
C LEU A 157 -1.27 2.38 11.91
N ASP A 158 -0.73 3.58 12.07
CA ASP A 158 -0.44 4.23 13.34
C ASP A 158 -1.71 4.97 13.79
N ASN A 159 -2.16 4.69 15.02
CA ASN A 159 -3.38 5.24 15.62
C ASN A 159 -3.03 6.31 16.66
#